data_AF-A0A3M1JVN1-F1
#
_entry.id   AF-A0A3M1JVN1-F1
#
_cell.length_a   1.000
_cell.length_b   1.000
_cell.length_c   1.000
_cell.angle_alpha   90.00
_cell.angle_beta   90.00
_cell.angle_gamma   90.00
#
_symmetry.space_group_name_H-M   'P 1'
#
loop_
_entity.id
_entity.type
_entity.pdbx_description
1 polymer ?
#
loop_
_entity_poly.entity_id
_entity_poly.type
_entity_poly.pdbx_seq_one_letter_code
_entity_poly.pdbx_strand_id
1 'polypeptide(L)' 'MTSIPYAELQVTSNFTFLEGGSHPEELVMTAARLGHRAIAITDRNSLA' A
#
# COMPACT_ATOMS: atom_id res chain seq x y z
N MET A 1 -17.65 4.08 -18.97
CA MET A 1 -17.10 5.26 -18.29
C MET A 1 -15.71 4.88 -17.81
N THR A 2 -14.65 5.47 -18.36
CA THR A 2 -13.29 5.24 -17.84
C THR A 2 -13.16 6.00 -16.53
N SER A 3 -13.21 5.28 -15.42
CA SER A 3 -12.91 5.82 -14.09
C SER A 3 -11.51 6.44 -14.09
N ILE A 4 -11.33 7.57 -13.41
CA ILE A 4 -9.99 8.12 -13.18
C ILE A 4 -9.20 7.07 -12.40
N PRO A 5 -7.99 6.66 -12.85
CA PRO A 5 -7.20 5.65 -12.16
C PRO A 5 -6.78 6.18 -10.78
N TYR A 6 -7.04 5.40 -9.73
CA TYR A 6 -6.64 5.70 -8.37
C TYR A 6 -5.29 5.07 -8.03
N ALA A 7 -4.46 5.77 -7.25
CA ALA A 7 -3.25 5.23 -6.67
C ALA A 7 -3.17 5.63 -5.20
N GLU A 8 -2.89 4.66 -4.33
CA GLU A 8 -2.70 4.91 -2.90
C GLU A 8 -1.22 5.23 -2.65
N LEU A 9 -0.93 6.40 -2.09
CA LEU A 9 0.45 6.89 -1.98
C LEU A 9 0.97 6.91 -0.53
N GLN A 10 0.13 6.56 0.45
CA GLN A 10 0.52 6.55 1.85
C GLN A 10 0.00 5.30 2.55
N VAL A 11 0.74 4.20 2.41
CA VAL A 11 0.44 2.93 3.07
C VAL A 11 1.54 2.58 4.06
N THR A 12 1.13 2.22 5.27
CA THR A 12 2.01 1.73 6.33
C THR A 12 1.93 0.21 6.40
N SER A 13 3.08 -0.47 6.35
CA SER A 13 3.18 -1.92 6.53
C SER A 13 3.59 -2.29 7.96
N ASN A 14 3.63 -3.58 8.25
CA ASN A 14 4.13 -4.10 9.53
C ASN A 14 5.62 -3.83 9.80
N PHE A 15 6.34 -3.24 8.85
CA PHE A 15 7.68 -2.71 9.10
C PHE A 15 7.69 -1.40 9.89
N THR A 16 6.55 -0.69 10.01
CA THR A 16 6.42 0.42 10.96
C THR A 16 5.93 -0.09 12.32
N PHE A 17 6.80 0.01 13.31
CA PHE A 17 6.56 -0.52 14.66
C PHE A 17 5.29 0.05 15.30
N LEU A 18 4.39 -0.85 15.72
CA LEU A 18 3.10 -0.56 16.37
C LEU A 18 2.13 0.30 15.54
N GLU A 19 2.36 0.49 14.23
CA GLU A 19 1.45 1.25 13.35
C GLU A 19 0.83 0.38 12.25
N GLY A 20 1.60 -0.49 11.61
CA GLY A 20 1.08 -1.39 10.57
C GLY A 20 0.98 -2.85 11.03
N GLY A 21 -0.04 -3.56 10.51
CA GLY A 21 -0.30 -4.96 10.83
C GLY A 21 -0.08 -5.94 9.67
N SER A 22 -0.13 -5.46 8.43
CA SER A 22 -0.04 -6.28 7.22
C SER A 22 1.34 -6.26 6.58
N HIS A 23 1.72 -7.36 5.96
CA HIS A 23 2.93 -7.43 5.15
C HIS A 23 2.77 -6.64 3.84
N PRO A 24 3.84 -6.05 3.27
CA PRO A 24 3.76 -5.34 1.99
C PRO A 24 3.14 -6.16 0.85
N GLU A 25 3.41 -7.46 0.78
CA GLU A 25 2.84 -8.33 -0.26
C GLU A 25 1.32 -8.41 -0.16
N GLU A 26 0.76 -8.47 1.05
CA GLU A 26 -0.68 -8.49 1.28
C GLU A 26 -1.34 -7.16 0.87
N LEU A 27 -0.64 -6.05 1.12
CA LEU A 27 -1.07 -4.70 0.76
C LEU A 27 -1.07 -4.52 -0.76
N VAL A 28 -0.02 -4.95 -1.45
CA VAL A 28 0.09 -4.93 -2.92
C VAL A 28 -0.99 -5.81 -3.56
N MET A 29 -1.19 -7.02 -3.07
CA MET A 29 -2.25 -7.93 -3.56
C MET A 29 -3.64 -7.32 -3.35
N THR A 30 -3.86 -6.59 -2.26
CA THR A 30 -5.10 -5.87 -2.01
C THR A 30 -5.31 -4.71 -2.98
N ALA A 31 -4.28 -3.88 -3.21
CA ALA A 31 -4.36 -2.78 -4.18
C ALA A 31 -4.66 -3.29 -5.59
N ALA A 32 -4.04 -4.40 -6.01
CA ALA A 32 -4.30 -5.03 -7.29
C ALA A 32 -5.77 -5.51 -7.40
N ARG A 33 -6.29 -6.16 -6.34
CA ARG A 33 -7.69 -6.62 -6.28
C ARG A 33 -8.70 -5.46 -6.30
N LEU A 34 -8.34 -4.31 -5.73
CA LEU A 34 -9.15 -3.08 -5.77
C LEU A 34 -9.04 -2.31 -7.11
N GLY A 35 -8.21 -2.77 -8.04
CA GLY A 35 -8.00 -2.11 -9.33
C GLY A 35 -7.24 -0.79 -9.22
N HIS A 36 -6.42 -0.62 -8.17
CA HIS A 36 -5.55 0.54 -8.06
C HIS A 36 -4.46 0.48 -9.13
N ARG A 37 -4.14 1.63 -9.72
CA ARG A 37 -3.08 1.75 -10.72
C ARG A 37 -1.68 1.61 -10.12
N ALA A 38 -1.51 2.07 -8.89
CA ALA A 38 -0.26 1.99 -8.15
C ALA A 38 -0.52 2.02 -6.64
N ILE A 39 0.50 1.62 -5.88
CA ILE A 39 0.56 1.70 -4.43
C ILE A 39 1.97 2.14 -4.03
N ALA A 40 2.10 3.01 -3.03
CA ALA A 40 3.36 3.31 -2.37
C ALA A 40 3.31 2.85 -0.90
N ILE A 41 4.32 2.09 -0.51
CA ILE A 41 4.58 1.75 0.89
C ILE A 41 5.51 2.84 1.45
N THR A 42 5.09 3.48 2.53
CA THR A 42 5.75 4.64 3.13
C THR A 42 5.99 4.40 4.62
N ASP A 43 6.76 3.37 4.93
CA ASP A 43 7.07 3.02 6.32
C ASP A 43 7.99 4.04 7.00
N ARG A 44 7.75 4.27 8.29
CA ARG A 44 8.57 5.21 9.06
C ARG A 44 9.93 4.59 9.34
N ASN A 45 10.99 5.27 8.88
CA ASN A 45 12.39 4.85 9.08
C ASN A 45 12.71 3.46 8.49
N SER A 46 11.97 3.04 7.47
CA SER A 46 12.20 1.79 6.74
C SER A 46 12.09 2.03 5.24
N LEU A 47 12.72 1.16 4.45
CA LEU A 47 12.71 1.14 2.97
C LEU A 47 12.14 -0.20 2.45
N ALA A 48 11.54 -0.98 3.34
CA ALA A 48 11.10 -2.34 3.07
C ALA A 48 9.97 -2.43 2.04
#